data_AF-A0A9E5ST06-F1
#
_entry.id   AF-A0A9E5ST06-F1
#
_cell.length_a   1.000
_cell.length_b   1.000
_cell.length_c   1.000
_cell.angle_alpha   90.00
_cell.angle_beta   90.00
_cell.angle_gamma   90.00
#
_symmetry.space_group_name_H-M   'P 1'
#
loop_
_entity.id
_entity.type
_entity.pdbx_description
1 polymer ?
#
loop_
_entity_poly.entity_id
_entity_poly.type
_entity_poly.pdbx_seq_one_letter_code
_entity_poly.pdbx_strand_id
1 'polypeptide(L)' 'MARNRVVVPEAKNALNNMKYEVAKELGVNLKQGYNGDLTSKQAGSVGGEMVKRLINQARGSQ' A
#
# COMPACT_ATOMS: atom_id res chain seq x y z
N MET A 1 -7.29 -13.86 -13.23
CA MET A 1 -7.16 -12.65 -12.40
C MET A 1 -5.87 -11.94 -12.78
N ALA A 2 -5.94 -10.66 -13.19
CA ALA A 2 -4.75 -9.89 -13.54
C ALA A 2 -3.91 -9.64 -12.28
N ARG A 3 -2.65 -10.09 -12.28
CA ARG A 3 -1.73 -9.87 -11.17
C ARG A 3 -1.15 -8.47 -11.34
N ASN A 4 -1.47 -7.54 -10.44
CA ASN A 4 -0.94 -6.18 -10.49
C ASN A 4 0.59 -6.26 -10.39
N ARG A 5 1.29 -5.95 -11.49
CA ARG A 5 2.76 -6.06 -11.56
C ARG A 5 3.36 -4.76 -11.04
N VAL A 6 4.31 -4.88 -10.11
CA VAL A 6 5.16 -3.74 -9.76
C VAL A 6 6.02 -3.43 -10.99
N VAL A 7 5.86 -2.21 -11.53
CA VAL A 7 6.54 -1.77 -12.76
C VAL A 7 8.05 -1.62 -12.54
N VAL A 8 8.46 -1.24 -11.33
CA VAL A 8 9.87 -1.11 -10.90
C VAL A 8 10.19 -2.20 -9.87
N PRO A 9 10.81 -3.33 -10.27
CA PRO A 9 11.04 -4.48 -9.40
C PRO A 9 11.83 -4.15 -8.13
N GLU A 10 12.77 -3.22 -8.22
CA GLU A 10 13.65 -2.76 -7.13
C GLU A 10 12.84 -2.07 -6.01
N ALA A 11 11.74 -1.41 -6.37
CA ALA A 11 10.87 -0.72 -5.43
C ALA A 11 9.95 -1.66 -4.65
N LYS A 12 9.89 -2.96 -5.00
CA LYS A 12 8.95 -3.92 -4.40
C LYS A 12 9.09 -4.02 -2.88
N ASN A 13 10.31 -3.99 -2.36
CA ASN A 13 10.56 -4.06 -0.92
C ASN A 13 10.14 -2.75 -0.23
N ALA A 14 10.49 -1.61 -0.81
CA ALA A 14 10.08 -0.29 -0.30
C ALA A 14 8.55 -0.14 -0.27
N LEU A 15 7.86 -0.56 -1.33
CA LEU A 15 6.40 -0.54 -1.41
C LEU A 15 5.74 -1.49 -0.40
N ASN A 16 6.35 -2.67 -0.15
CA ASN A 16 5.86 -3.58 0.88
C ASN A 16 5.99 -2.98 2.28
N ASN A 17 7.10 -2.33 2.59
CA ASN A 17 7.28 -1.65 3.87
C ASN A 17 6.26 -0.52 4.03
N MET A 18 6.12 0.33 3.01
CA MET A 18 5.14 1.42 3.00
C MET A 18 3.71 0.93 3.23
N LYS A 19 3.35 -0.21 2.65
CA LYS A 19 2.03 -0.83 2.84
C LYS A 19 1.75 -1.14 4.32
N TYR A 20 2.72 -1.70 5.04
CA TYR A 20 2.54 -2.03 6.46
C TYR A 20 2.57 -0.78 7.34
N GLU A 21 3.42 0.20 7.02
CA GLU A 21 3.43 1.50 7.72
C GLU A 21 2.07 2.21 7.57
N VAL A 22 1.57 2.33 6.35
CA VAL A 22 0.26 2.94 6.07
C VAL A 22 -0.86 2.17 6.77
N ALA A 23 -0.84 0.84 6.76
CA ALA A 23 -1.83 0.04 7.47
C ALA A 23 -1.81 0.32 8.99
N LYS A 24 -0.61 0.40 9.58
CA LYS A 24 -0.43 0.72 11.00
C LYS A 24 -0.96 2.12 11.33
N GLU A 25 -0.66 3.12 10.50
CA GLU A 25 -1.15 4.48 10.69
C GLU A 25 -2.67 4.60 10.58
N LEU A 26 -3.30 3.83 9.68
CA LEU A 26 -4.75 3.78 9.53
C LEU A 26 -5.46 2.88 10.56
N GLY A 27 -4.71 2.26 11.48
CA GLY A 27 -5.27 1.31 12.46
C GLY A 27 -5.83 0.03 11.81
N VAL A 28 -5.41 -0.30 10.59
CA VAL A 28 -5.84 -1.49 9.86
C VAL A 28 -4.88 -2.63 10.20
N ASN A 29 -5.42 -3.72 10.73
CA ASN A 29 -4.64 -4.91 11.06
C ASN A 29 -4.29 -5.73 9.80
N LEU A 30 -3.40 -5.20 8.98
CA LEU A 30 -2.92 -5.87 7.77
C LEU A 30 -1.85 -6.91 8.13
N LYS A 31 -2.18 -8.18 7.91
CA LYS A 31 -1.31 -9.33 8.22
C LYS A 31 -0.50 -9.73 6.99
N GLN A 32 0.68 -10.29 7.21
CA GLN A 32 1.44 -10.96 6.16
C GLN A 32 0.82 -12.33 5.88
N GLY A 33 -0.16 -12.36 4.98
CA GLY A 33 -0.89 -13.58 4.63
C GLY A 33 -2.35 -13.31 4.30
N TYR A 34 -3.23 -14.14 4.83
CA TYR A 34 -4.68 -14.00 4.63
C TYR A 34 -5.21 -12.77 5.39
N ASN A 35 -5.95 -11.93 4.66
CA ASN A 35 -6.59 -10.72 5.16
C ASN A 35 -8.08 -10.70 4.83
N GLY A 36 -8.72 -11.88 4.73
CA GLY A 36 -10.15 -11.97 4.39
C GLY A 36 -11.08 -11.49 5.50
N ASP A 37 -10.55 -11.24 6.70
CA ASP A 37 -11.22 -10.54 7.79
C ASP A 37 -11.28 -9.02 7.62
N LEU A 38 -10.45 -8.45 6.73
CA LEU A 38 -10.49 -7.03 6.43
C LEU A 38 -11.65 -6.71 5.49
N THR A 39 -12.38 -5.64 5.81
CA THR A 39 -13.37 -5.11 4.87
C THR A 39 -12.68 -4.58 3.61
N SER A 40 -13.35 -4.66 2.45
CA SER A 40 -12.84 -4.10 1.20
C SER A 40 -12.50 -2.61 1.32
N LYS A 41 -13.23 -1.88 2.17
CA LYS A 41 -12.96 -0.48 2.51
C LYS A 41 -11.61 -0.33 3.21
N GLN A 42 -11.32 -1.14 4.22
CA GLN A 42 -10.03 -1.07 4.95
C GLN A 42 -8.84 -1.41 4.04
N ALA A 43 -8.93 -2.50 3.28
CA ALA A 43 -7.88 -2.89 2.34
C ALA A 43 -7.69 -1.83 1.25
N GLY A 44 -8.79 -1.26 0.74
CA GLY A 44 -8.79 -0.17 -0.24
C GLY A 44 -8.18 1.12 0.30
N SER A 45 -8.49 1.51 1.54
CA SER A 45 -7.93 2.70 2.18
C SER A 45 -6.40 2.64 2.29
N VAL A 46 -5.83 1.47 2.63
CA VAL A 46 -4.37 1.29 2.67
C VAL A 46 -3.77 1.51 1.29
N GLY A 47 -4.31 0.88 0.24
CA GLY A 47 -3.82 1.05 -1.12
C GLY A 47 -3.97 2.50 -1.64
N GLY A 48 -5.08 3.16 -1.34
CA GLY A 48 -5.33 4.54 -1.72
C GLY A 48 -4.36 5.52 -1.06
N GLU A 49 -4.09 5.36 0.23
CA GLU A 49 -3.16 6.20 0.98
C GLU A 49 -1.71 5.99 0.51
N MET A 50 -1.31 4.76 0.16
CA MET A 50 -0.02 4.51 -0.49
C MET A 50 0.12 5.30 -1.80
N VAL A 51 -0.88 5.25 -2.67
CA VAL A 51 -0.85 5.98 -3.96
C VAL A 51 -0.79 7.49 -3.73
N LYS A 52 -1.55 8.00 -2.75
CA LYS A 52 -1.53 9.42 -2.38
C LYS A 52 -0.13 9.88 -1.95
N ARG A 53 0.56 9.09 -1.12
CA ARG A 53 1.95 9.37 -0.71
C ARG A 53 2.93 9.36 -1.88
N LEU A 54 2.81 8.37 -2.77
CA LEU A 54 3.66 8.29 -3.95
C LEU A 54 3.48 9.50 -4.87
N ILE A 55 2.24 9.94 -5.08
CA ILE A 55 1.95 11.15 -5.87
C ILE A 55 2.51 12.39 -5.17
N ASN A 56 2.34 12.52 -3.85
CA ASN A 56 2.88 13.65 -3.09
C ASN A 56 4.41 13.70 -3.15
N GLN A 57 5.10 12.56 -3.05
CA GLN A 57 6.56 12.48 -3.20
C GLN A 57 7.00 12.87 -4.62
N ALA A 58 6.30 12.38 -5.65
CA ALA A 58 6.60 12.72 -7.03
C ALA A 58 6.34 14.21 -7.36
N ARG A 59 5.33 14.83 -6.72
CA ARG A 59 5.00 16.25 -6.90
C ARG A 59 5.85 17.19 -6.05
N GLY A 60 6.23 16.78 -4.83
CA GLY A 60 7.05 17.56 -3.90
C GLY A 60 8.55 17.53 -4.21
N SER A 61 8.95 16.86 -5.30
CA SER A 61 10.31 16.86 -5.84
C SER A 61 10.48 17.91 -6.96
N GLN A 62 9.64 18.96 -6.97
CA GLN A 62 9.77 20.15 -7.80
C GLN A 62 10.12 21.37 -6.94
#